data_AF-A0A9P4UCK2-F1
#
_entry.id   AF-A0A9P4UCK2-F1
#
_cell.length_a   1.000
_cell.length_b   1.000
_cell.length_c   1.000
_cell.angle_alpha   90.00
_cell.angle_beta   90.00
_cell.angle_gamma   90.00
#
_symmetry.space_group_name_H-M   'P 1'
#
loop_
_entity.id
_entity.type
_entity.pdbx_description
1 polymer ?
#
loop_
_entity_poly.entity_id
_entity_poly.type
_entity_poly.pdbx_seq_one_letter_code
_entity_poly.pdbx_strand_id
1 'polypeptide(L)'
;MSLDSQERVHADAAAQMMQPTQYYQYYQRQSRLFGLPRELRDQIYQHYVSEPNGYVFDSSTEKLKLNTPSSSAAGNDGICQSLRLTCKLAAEETRGLALKENTMVFRTGLSGDVDGDGYRGLTSLAGRLRCVLDYYDLNNLIILSYATELDLLSPKVFRKMRERFPTVGGRFEHMYADISDDREPTVVAWDTELPWAGSLTSWLCHYSLETFSDVARFVLQQLQVENPAGYRVGTVCAFETERLPPFSIIAGSPWRHYFDSGSREEILSIQILEYWSIPQELWLRKMEMHLTSPSTEHEMRLYSGRVIDPLNRWHSNDVDFHQHSEHTRWYFSAASMSINFLQKLPQGHLQYVRNMVLHEDRKAVARPACHLRGFIPYCQENTQLRIMRRIGYSENMLPLDWNGIDQPGRESWDKYEMDGHTYLCAFVQWMEEAVDLSNHGMPLPSCQVILGTNDGDITQKAWELVMQVAVVQDAFTQWYKMSGLSLTHLDERRYLKYTRSVFPMPDYLPKDFSRNVHDIAQGRSILKVHEVTNERWDVAEFVKERQSWTLEQWQDDWVHLMFSQESVIDKDLWKGWAEKYHIS
;
A
#
# COMPACT_ATOMS: atom_id res chain seq x y z
N MET A 1 -62.68 45.61 -1.33
CA MET A 1 -61.77 45.50 -2.49
C MET A 1 -60.36 45.66 -1.95
N SER A 2 -59.64 44.55 -1.97
CA SER A 2 -58.44 44.26 -1.17
C SER A 2 -57.20 45.03 -1.64
N LEU A 3 -56.34 45.40 -0.68
CA LEU A 3 -54.95 45.88 -0.85
C LEU A 3 -54.13 44.99 -1.83
N ASP A 4 -54.53 43.72 -2.02
CA ASP A 4 -53.98 42.80 -3.05
C ASP A 4 -53.98 43.37 -4.48
N SER A 5 -54.96 44.22 -4.80
CA SER A 5 -55.14 44.70 -6.17
C SER A 5 -54.14 45.81 -6.53
N GLN A 6 -53.69 46.60 -5.55
CA GLN A 6 -52.69 47.66 -5.78
C GLN A 6 -51.26 47.11 -5.75
N GLU A 7 -50.96 46.10 -4.93
CA GLU A 7 -49.65 45.43 -4.96
C GLU A 7 -49.40 44.68 -6.27
N ARG A 8 -50.42 44.03 -6.85
CA ARG A 8 -50.30 43.35 -8.15
C ARG A 8 -50.01 44.32 -9.30
N VAL A 9 -50.65 45.48 -9.33
CA VAL A 9 -50.44 46.48 -10.40
C VAL A 9 -49.06 47.13 -10.32
N HIS A 10 -48.52 47.35 -9.10
CA HIS A 10 -47.15 47.82 -8.93
C HIS A 10 -46.09 46.75 -9.28
N ALA A 11 -46.37 45.48 -9.01
CA ALA A 11 -45.49 44.37 -9.37
C ALA A 11 -45.40 44.17 -10.90
N ASP A 12 -46.51 44.34 -11.63
CA ASP A 12 -46.54 44.24 -13.10
C ASP A 12 -45.85 45.41 -13.82
N ALA A 13 -45.88 46.62 -13.24
CA ALA A 13 -45.13 47.76 -13.79
C ALA A 13 -43.61 47.61 -13.58
N ALA A 14 -43.17 47.06 -12.44
CA ALA A 14 -41.76 46.74 -12.20
C ALA A 14 -41.25 45.58 -13.08
N ALA A 15 -42.14 44.64 -13.44
CA ALA A 15 -41.87 43.53 -14.36
C ALA A 15 -41.38 43.97 -15.73
N GLN A 16 -41.91 45.08 -16.24
CA GLN A 16 -41.61 45.59 -17.58
C GLN A 16 -40.28 46.36 -17.66
N MET A 17 -39.68 46.72 -16.51
CA MET A 17 -38.42 47.49 -16.45
C MET A 17 -37.20 46.67 -16.00
N MET A 18 -37.41 45.45 -15.47
CA MET A 18 -36.34 44.58 -15.01
C MET A 18 -35.86 43.63 -16.12
N GLN A 19 -34.54 43.43 -16.21
CA GLN A 19 -34.00 42.34 -17.02
C GLN A 19 -34.60 41.00 -16.52
N PRO A 20 -34.91 40.02 -17.39
CA PRO A 20 -35.57 38.78 -17.01
C PRO A 20 -34.92 38.09 -15.80
N THR A 21 -33.59 38.15 -15.70
CA THR A 21 -32.81 37.60 -14.57
C THR A 21 -33.11 38.30 -13.24
N GLN A 22 -33.31 39.61 -13.24
CA GLN A 22 -33.64 40.42 -12.06
C GLN A 22 -35.09 40.16 -11.62
N TYR A 23 -35.99 39.95 -12.58
CA TYR A 23 -37.40 39.62 -12.32
C TYR A 23 -37.55 38.28 -11.57
N TYR A 24 -36.89 37.22 -12.03
CA TYR A 24 -36.93 35.92 -11.36
C TYR A 24 -36.29 35.95 -9.96
N GLN A 25 -35.24 36.74 -9.75
CA GLN A 25 -34.60 36.91 -8.44
C GLN A 25 -35.51 37.66 -7.45
N TYR A 26 -36.27 38.65 -7.91
CA TYR A 26 -37.22 39.40 -7.08
C TYR A 26 -38.32 38.49 -6.51
N TYR A 27 -38.96 37.67 -7.35
CA TYR A 27 -40.01 36.74 -6.90
C TYR A 27 -39.48 35.61 -6.01
N GLN A 28 -38.27 35.11 -6.26
CA GLN A 28 -37.65 34.13 -5.37
C GLN A 28 -37.53 34.69 -3.95
N ARG A 29 -37.10 35.95 -3.79
CA ARG A 29 -36.97 36.59 -2.47
C ARG A 29 -38.29 36.81 -1.72
N GLN A 30 -39.45 36.68 -2.38
CA GLN A 30 -40.76 36.78 -1.74
C GLN A 30 -41.24 35.45 -1.11
N SER A 31 -40.51 34.34 -1.30
CA SER A 31 -40.83 33.09 -0.59
C SER A 31 -40.67 33.27 0.91
N ARG A 32 -41.58 32.67 1.70
CA ARG A 32 -41.49 32.67 3.17
C ARG A 32 -40.18 32.04 3.67
N LEU A 33 -39.63 31.07 2.94
CA LEU A 33 -38.32 30.48 3.26
C LEU A 33 -37.20 31.53 3.18
N PHE A 34 -37.19 32.35 2.12
CA PHE A 34 -36.16 33.37 1.90
C PHE A 34 -36.40 34.65 2.73
N GLY A 35 -37.58 34.79 3.35
CA GLY A 35 -37.84 35.78 4.39
C GLY A 35 -37.25 35.44 5.77
N LEU A 36 -36.83 34.19 6.01
CA LEU A 36 -36.13 33.82 7.24
C LEU A 36 -34.71 34.39 7.25
N PRO A 37 -34.09 34.68 8.42
CA PRO A 37 -32.66 34.94 8.54
C PRO A 37 -31.81 33.82 7.94
N ARG A 38 -30.60 34.16 7.47
CA ARG A 38 -29.70 33.21 6.79
C ARG A 38 -29.36 32.02 7.67
N GLU A 39 -29.18 32.25 8.96
CA GLU A 39 -28.82 31.25 9.96
C GLU A 39 -29.91 30.17 10.09
N LEU A 40 -31.18 30.57 10.06
CA LEU A 40 -32.30 29.61 10.11
C LEU A 40 -32.42 28.84 8.80
N ARG A 41 -32.17 29.50 7.65
CA ARG A 41 -32.13 28.80 6.36
C ARG A 41 -31.01 27.77 6.32
N ASP A 42 -29.83 28.11 6.82
CA ASP A 42 -28.70 27.19 6.91
C ASP A 42 -29.04 25.98 7.79
N GLN A 43 -29.69 26.17 8.94
CA GLN A 43 -30.16 25.04 9.76
C GLN A 43 -31.18 24.16 9.03
N ILE A 44 -32.11 24.76 8.28
CA ILE A 44 -33.07 24.01 7.45
C ILE A 44 -32.34 23.22 6.36
N TYR A 45 -31.40 23.85 5.66
CA TYR A 45 -30.64 23.20 4.60
C TYR A 45 -29.78 22.08 5.14
N GLN A 46 -29.11 22.30 6.29
CA GLN A 46 -28.33 21.28 6.97
C GLN A 46 -29.20 20.09 7.33
N HIS A 47 -30.35 20.31 7.97
CA HIS A 47 -31.28 19.23 8.29
C HIS A 47 -31.76 18.48 7.04
N TYR A 48 -31.97 19.18 5.93
CA TYR A 48 -32.42 18.58 4.68
C TYR A 48 -31.36 17.71 3.99
N VAL A 49 -30.09 18.11 4.03
CA VAL A 49 -29.00 17.37 3.35
C VAL A 49 -28.28 16.38 4.26
N SER A 50 -28.54 16.40 5.57
CA SER A 50 -27.89 15.51 6.53
C SER A 50 -28.43 14.11 6.42
N GLU A 51 -27.53 13.17 6.15
CA GLU A 51 -27.80 11.75 6.03
C GLU A 51 -27.13 11.02 7.21
N PRO A 52 -27.88 10.33 8.08
CA PRO A 52 -27.34 9.74 9.31
C PRO A 52 -26.14 8.82 9.10
N ASN A 53 -26.13 8.08 7.98
CA ASN A 53 -25.06 7.15 7.63
C ASN A 53 -24.08 7.70 6.57
N GLY A 54 -24.32 8.93 6.11
CA GLY A 54 -23.56 9.57 5.04
C GLY A 54 -23.72 8.89 3.68
N TYR A 55 -22.67 9.02 2.87
CA TYR A 55 -22.61 8.48 1.51
C TYR A 55 -21.54 7.41 1.38
N VAL A 56 -21.78 6.43 0.53
CA VAL A 56 -20.79 5.44 0.07
C VAL A 56 -20.43 5.72 -1.38
N PHE A 57 -19.13 5.69 -1.70
CA PHE A 57 -18.67 5.77 -3.07
C PHE A 57 -18.84 4.42 -3.75
N ASP A 58 -19.54 4.43 -4.88
CA ASP A 58 -19.70 3.28 -5.74
C ASP A 58 -18.72 3.35 -6.90
N SER A 59 -17.76 2.43 -6.91
CA SER A 59 -16.70 2.36 -7.91
C SER A 59 -17.20 2.02 -9.31
N SER A 60 -18.32 1.30 -9.43
CA SER A 60 -18.91 0.93 -10.72
C SER A 60 -19.48 2.14 -11.48
N THR A 61 -20.21 2.99 -10.74
CA THR A 61 -20.89 4.15 -11.29
C THR A 61 -20.11 5.46 -11.13
N GLU A 62 -18.97 5.42 -10.45
CA GLU A 62 -18.16 6.56 -10.01
C GLU A 62 -18.97 7.65 -9.28
N LYS A 63 -19.98 7.24 -8.50
CA LYS A 63 -20.93 8.15 -7.84
C LYS A 63 -21.06 7.86 -6.36
N LEU A 64 -21.38 8.91 -5.60
CA LEU A 64 -21.80 8.80 -4.21
C LEU A 64 -23.27 8.36 -4.14
N LYS A 65 -23.51 7.29 -3.38
CA LYS A 65 -24.84 6.75 -3.06
C LYS A 65 -25.11 6.85 -1.57
N LEU A 66 -26.37 6.90 -1.16
CA LEU A 66 -26.77 6.87 0.23
C LEU A 66 -26.29 5.57 0.88
N ASN A 67 -25.65 5.68 2.04
CA ASN A 67 -25.18 4.54 2.80
C ASN A 67 -26.32 3.94 3.64
N THR A 68 -27.35 3.39 2.97
CA THR A 68 -28.49 2.76 3.65
C THR A 68 -28.31 1.26 3.74
N PRO A 69 -28.70 0.62 4.87
CA PRO A 69 -28.84 -0.82 4.95
C PRO A 69 -30.03 -1.26 4.07
N SER A 70 -29.75 -1.48 2.78
CA SER A 70 -30.55 -2.15 1.75
C SER A 70 -32.04 -2.39 2.07
N SER A 71 -32.92 -1.44 1.68
CA SER A 71 -34.32 -1.76 1.33
C SER A 71 -35.01 -0.64 0.52
N SER A 72 -34.44 -0.19 -0.61
CA SER A 72 -35.24 0.48 -1.66
C SER A 72 -34.51 0.52 -2.99
N ALA A 73 -34.48 -0.62 -3.69
CA ALA A 73 -33.95 -0.75 -5.06
C ALA A 73 -34.77 0.02 -6.14
N ALA A 74 -35.52 1.06 -5.76
CA ALA A 74 -36.36 1.87 -6.64
C ALA A 74 -36.32 3.38 -6.32
N GLY A 75 -35.46 3.83 -5.39
CA GLY A 75 -35.28 5.23 -5.03
C GLY A 75 -34.07 5.88 -5.71
N ASN A 76 -34.08 7.21 -5.83
CA ASN A 76 -32.90 7.96 -6.25
C ASN A 76 -31.90 8.01 -5.08
N ASP A 77 -31.02 7.00 -5.00
CA ASP A 77 -30.04 6.84 -3.93
C ASP A 77 -28.85 7.83 -4.01
N GLY A 78 -28.90 8.83 -4.91
CA GLY A 78 -27.85 9.84 -5.02
C GLY A 78 -27.98 10.98 -4.01
N ILE A 79 -27.03 11.92 -4.03
CA ILE A 79 -27.12 13.16 -3.24
C ILE A 79 -28.44 13.88 -3.55
N CYS A 80 -29.26 14.11 -2.53
CA CYS A 80 -30.58 14.74 -2.67
C CYS A 80 -30.47 16.14 -3.31
N GLN A 81 -30.93 16.26 -4.57
CA GLN A 81 -30.91 17.52 -5.31
C GLN A 81 -32.23 18.29 -5.25
N SER A 82 -33.28 17.76 -4.60
CA SER A 82 -34.64 18.29 -4.79
C SER A 82 -34.75 19.76 -4.42
N LEU A 83 -34.15 20.18 -3.29
CA LEU A 83 -34.13 21.59 -2.88
C LEU A 83 -33.29 22.46 -3.82
N ARG A 84 -32.14 21.95 -4.28
CA ARG A 84 -31.26 22.64 -5.24
C ARG A 84 -31.92 22.81 -6.62
N LEU A 85 -32.84 21.93 -7.00
CA LEU A 85 -33.57 22.02 -8.26
C LEU A 85 -34.79 22.98 -8.19
N THR A 86 -35.17 23.45 -7.00
CA THR A 86 -36.33 24.35 -6.87
C THR A 86 -36.08 25.76 -7.42
N CYS A 87 -34.91 26.36 -7.13
CA CYS A 87 -34.57 27.70 -7.57
C CYS A 87 -33.06 28.00 -7.46
N LYS A 88 -32.61 29.04 -8.18
CA LYS A 88 -31.19 29.45 -8.23
C LYS A 88 -30.64 29.84 -6.87
N LEU A 89 -31.43 30.58 -6.08
CA LEU A 89 -30.99 31.01 -4.76
C LEU A 89 -30.74 29.79 -3.86
N ALA A 90 -31.71 28.87 -3.71
CA ALA A 90 -31.48 27.63 -2.96
C ALA A 90 -30.26 26.85 -3.48
N ALA A 91 -30.10 26.73 -4.81
CA ALA A 91 -28.96 26.05 -5.41
C ALA A 91 -27.60 26.66 -5.04
N GLU A 92 -27.53 27.99 -4.95
CA GLU A 92 -26.34 28.72 -4.51
C GLU A 92 -26.13 28.56 -3.00
N GLU A 93 -27.21 28.70 -2.21
CA GLU A 93 -27.17 28.64 -0.75
C GLU A 93 -26.81 27.24 -0.22
N THR A 94 -27.17 26.17 -0.93
CA THR A 94 -26.87 24.77 -0.56
C THR A 94 -25.65 24.19 -1.27
N ARG A 95 -24.89 25.01 -2.02
CA ARG A 95 -23.73 24.53 -2.79
C ARG A 95 -22.71 23.86 -1.87
N GLY A 96 -22.38 22.61 -2.17
CA GLY A 96 -21.39 21.83 -1.41
C GLY A 96 -21.83 21.39 -0.01
N LEU A 97 -23.02 21.79 0.46
CA LEU A 97 -23.47 21.51 1.83
C LEU A 97 -23.57 20.00 2.10
N ALA A 98 -24.01 19.21 1.12
CA ALA A 98 -24.06 17.75 1.24
C ALA A 98 -22.69 17.12 1.49
N LEU A 99 -21.60 17.63 0.90
CA LEU A 99 -20.24 17.12 1.14
C LEU A 99 -19.66 17.61 2.48
N LYS A 100 -20.17 18.75 2.97
CA LYS A 100 -19.72 19.39 4.21
C LYS A 100 -20.32 18.74 5.44
N GLU A 101 -21.61 18.41 5.39
CA GLU A 101 -22.34 17.85 6.53
C GLU A 101 -22.19 16.33 6.63
N ASN A 102 -21.95 15.64 5.52
CA ASN A 102 -21.96 14.17 5.49
C ASN A 102 -20.57 13.55 5.45
N THR A 103 -20.47 12.39 6.06
CA THR A 103 -19.31 11.51 5.92
C THR A 103 -19.38 10.77 4.59
N MET A 104 -18.25 10.71 3.87
CA MET A 104 -18.12 9.88 2.68
C MET A 104 -17.30 8.64 3.00
N VAL A 105 -17.81 7.49 2.60
CA VAL A 105 -17.22 6.18 2.86
C VAL A 105 -16.70 5.61 1.55
N PHE A 106 -15.43 5.21 1.55
CA PHE A 106 -14.77 4.57 0.43
C PHE A 106 -14.33 3.17 0.85
N ARG A 107 -14.40 2.24 -0.09
CA ARG A 107 -13.96 0.85 0.07
C ARG A 107 -12.93 0.53 -0.99
N THR A 108 -12.23 -0.58 -0.80
CA THR A 108 -11.39 -1.12 -1.87
C THR A 108 -12.27 -1.45 -3.08
N GLY A 109 -11.76 -1.16 -4.27
CA GLY A 109 -12.59 -1.10 -5.45
C GLY A 109 -11.89 -1.59 -6.70
N LEU A 110 -12.70 -2.04 -7.65
CA LEU A 110 -12.28 -2.18 -9.06
C LEU A 110 -12.32 -0.79 -9.69
N SER A 111 -11.50 -0.55 -10.72
CA SER A 111 -11.51 0.73 -11.46
C SER A 111 -12.72 0.93 -12.37
N GLY A 112 -13.67 -0.02 -12.44
CA GLY A 112 -14.96 0.09 -13.12
C GLY A 112 -15.64 -1.26 -13.28
N ASP A 113 -16.83 -1.29 -13.91
CA ASP A 113 -17.57 -2.53 -14.24
C ASP A 113 -16.96 -3.32 -15.42
N VAL A 114 -16.10 -2.68 -16.21
CA VAL A 114 -15.44 -3.25 -17.39
C VAL A 114 -14.00 -2.73 -17.41
N ASP A 115 -13.06 -3.49 -16.88
CA ASP A 115 -11.65 -3.09 -16.72
C ASP A 115 -10.84 -3.08 -18.07
N GLY A 116 -11.44 -2.55 -19.15
CA GLY A 116 -10.76 -2.38 -20.44
C GLY A 116 -10.55 -3.69 -21.23
N ASP A 117 -9.79 -3.62 -22.32
CA ASP A 117 -9.40 -4.85 -23.05
C ASP A 117 -8.40 -5.61 -22.19
N GLY A 118 -8.57 -6.94 -22.09
CA GLY A 118 -7.63 -7.77 -21.36
C GLY A 118 -6.25 -7.80 -22.03
N TYR A 119 -5.21 -7.94 -21.21
CA TYR A 119 -3.84 -8.19 -21.67
C TYR A 119 -3.33 -9.49 -21.06
N ARG A 120 -2.98 -10.45 -21.93
CA ARG A 120 -2.50 -11.80 -21.54
C ARG A 120 -3.37 -12.48 -20.47
N GLY A 121 -4.68 -12.51 -20.68
CA GLY A 121 -5.64 -13.17 -19.78
C GLY A 121 -6.12 -12.31 -18.61
N LEU A 122 -5.40 -11.24 -18.25
CA LEU A 122 -5.83 -10.31 -17.22
C LEU A 122 -6.74 -9.22 -17.79
N THR A 123 -7.97 -9.17 -17.30
CA THR A 123 -8.90 -8.08 -17.62
C THR A 123 -8.85 -6.96 -16.60
N SER A 124 -8.36 -7.16 -15.37
CA SER A 124 -8.37 -6.08 -14.38
C SER A 124 -7.23 -5.09 -14.55
N LEU A 125 -7.53 -3.77 -14.52
CA LEU A 125 -6.53 -2.71 -14.56
C LEU A 125 -5.58 -2.81 -13.36
N ALA A 126 -6.09 -3.15 -12.17
CA ALA A 126 -5.28 -3.34 -10.97
C ALA A 126 -4.29 -4.51 -11.14
N GLY A 127 -4.76 -5.64 -11.69
CA GLY A 127 -3.93 -6.81 -11.94
C GLY A 127 -2.86 -6.54 -12.99
N ARG A 128 -3.24 -5.91 -14.10
CA ARG A 128 -2.32 -5.48 -15.16
C ARG A 128 -1.26 -4.52 -14.62
N LEU A 129 -1.66 -3.52 -13.81
CA LEU A 129 -0.73 -2.62 -13.12
C LEU A 129 0.22 -3.38 -12.21
N ARG A 130 -0.30 -4.33 -11.42
CA ARG A 130 0.52 -5.17 -10.53
C ARG A 130 1.62 -5.89 -11.33
N CYS A 131 1.27 -6.55 -12.44
CA CYS A 131 2.24 -7.25 -13.26
C CYS A 131 3.31 -6.31 -13.83
N VAL A 132 2.92 -5.14 -14.33
CA VAL A 132 3.87 -4.14 -14.85
C VAL A 132 4.83 -3.68 -13.75
N LEU A 133 4.33 -3.41 -12.54
CA LEU A 133 5.17 -3.01 -11.41
C LEU A 133 6.12 -4.14 -10.98
N ASP A 134 5.67 -5.40 -10.97
CA ASP A 134 6.51 -6.55 -10.63
C ASP A 134 7.64 -6.76 -11.66
N TYR A 135 7.33 -6.65 -12.96
CA TYR A 135 8.36 -6.68 -14.01
C TYR A 135 9.35 -5.51 -13.89
N TYR A 136 8.85 -4.32 -13.59
CA TYR A 136 9.68 -3.12 -13.41
C TYR A 136 10.62 -3.27 -12.22
N ASP A 137 10.12 -3.78 -11.09
CA ASP A 137 10.92 -4.02 -9.90
C ASP A 137 11.97 -5.11 -10.12
N LEU A 138 11.60 -6.24 -10.73
CA LEU A 138 12.57 -7.25 -11.13
C LEU A 138 13.66 -6.68 -12.04
N ASN A 139 13.31 -5.84 -13.00
CA ASN A 139 14.28 -5.22 -13.89
C ASN A 139 15.26 -4.31 -13.13
N ASN A 140 14.78 -3.55 -12.13
CA ASN A 140 15.68 -2.77 -11.26
C ASN A 140 16.62 -3.66 -10.45
N LEU A 141 16.15 -4.81 -9.97
CA LEU A 141 17.01 -5.77 -9.28
C LEU A 141 18.08 -6.32 -10.23
N ILE A 142 17.73 -6.62 -11.50
CA ILE A 142 18.69 -7.01 -12.54
C ILE A 142 19.76 -5.92 -12.72
N ILE A 143 19.35 -4.65 -12.93
CA ILE A 143 20.30 -3.53 -13.09
C ILE A 143 21.23 -3.44 -11.88
N LEU A 144 20.68 -3.52 -10.67
CA LEU A 144 21.43 -3.44 -9.42
C LEU A 144 22.44 -4.57 -9.27
N SER A 145 22.10 -5.78 -9.72
CA SER A 145 23.02 -6.91 -9.67
C SER A 145 24.20 -6.75 -10.62
N TYR A 146 23.97 -6.24 -11.84
CA TYR A 146 25.07 -5.89 -12.74
C TYR A 146 25.92 -4.76 -12.18
N ALA A 147 25.29 -3.75 -11.56
CA ALA A 147 26.01 -2.70 -10.87
C ALA A 147 26.88 -3.24 -9.72
N THR A 148 26.43 -4.31 -9.07
CA THR A 148 27.17 -4.97 -8.00
C THR A 148 28.33 -5.81 -8.52
N GLU A 149 28.07 -6.71 -9.47
CA GLU A 149 29.08 -7.60 -10.06
C GLU A 149 30.20 -6.83 -10.79
N LEU A 150 29.86 -5.70 -11.40
CA LEU A 150 30.81 -4.84 -12.11
C LEU A 150 31.49 -3.80 -11.20
N ASP A 151 31.34 -3.91 -9.88
CA ASP A 151 31.91 -3.01 -8.86
C ASP A 151 31.63 -1.52 -9.16
N LEU A 152 30.39 -1.21 -9.57
CA LEU A 152 29.97 0.13 -9.96
C LEU A 152 29.45 0.98 -8.79
N LEU A 153 29.19 0.36 -7.63
CA LEU A 153 28.66 1.01 -6.44
C LEU A 153 29.79 1.56 -5.55
N SER A 154 29.74 2.85 -5.22
CA SER A 154 30.75 3.45 -4.34
C SER A 154 30.38 3.34 -2.85
N PRO A 155 31.37 3.39 -1.93
CA PRO A 155 31.10 3.47 -0.48
C PRO A 155 30.18 4.63 -0.08
N LYS A 156 30.12 5.70 -0.89
CA LYS A 156 29.23 6.84 -0.67
C LYS A 156 27.76 6.47 -0.91
N VAL A 157 27.48 5.62 -1.91
CA VAL A 157 26.13 5.11 -2.19
C VAL A 157 25.66 4.25 -1.02
N PHE A 158 26.51 3.34 -0.53
CA PHE A 158 26.20 2.51 0.65
C PHE A 158 25.91 3.35 1.90
N ARG A 159 26.72 4.39 2.15
CA ARG A 159 26.48 5.29 3.28
C ARG A 159 25.11 5.97 3.20
N LYS A 160 24.76 6.55 2.04
CA LYS A 160 23.46 7.18 1.83
C LYS A 160 22.30 6.19 1.96
N MET A 161 22.50 4.96 1.49
CA MET A 161 21.53 3.88 1.65
C MET A 161 21.33 3.53 3.12
N ARG A 162 22.40 3.40 3.91
CA ARG A 162 22.34 3.13 5.35
C ARG A 162 21.69 4.28 6.12
N GLU A 163 21.92 5.52 5.71
CA GLU A 163 21.25 6.70 6.29
C GLU A 163 19.74 6.68 6.02
N ARG A 164 19.32 6.25 4.82
CA ARG A 164 17.90 6.21 4.42
C ARG A 164 17.16 4.97 4.89
N PHE A 165 17.83 3.81 4.88
CA PHE A 165 17.28 2.49 5.20
C PHE A 165 18.19 1.81 6.23
N PRO A 166 18.23 2.29 7.48
CA PRO A 166 19.17 1.80 8.49
C PRO A 166 19.02 0.29 8.78
N THR A 167 17.80 -0.25 8.70
CA THR A 167 17.51 -1.67 8.92
C THR A 167 17.96 -2.57 7.77
N VAL A 168 17.69 -2.19 6.51
CA VAL A 168 17.93 -3.05 5.34
C VAL A 168 19.29 -2.77 4.69
N GLY A 169 19.79 -1.54 4.80
CA GLY A 169 21.03 -1.11 4.17
C GLY A 169 22.28 -1.83 4.70
N GLY A 170 22.31 -2.20 5.98
CA GLY A 170 23.42 -2.96 6.56
C GLY A 170 23.59 -4.34 5.91
N ARG A 171 22.48 -5.08 5.74
CA ARG A 171 22.50 -6.40 5.07
C ARG A 171 22.84 -6.29 3.59
N PHE A 172 22.33 -5.25 2.92
CA PHE A 172 22.65 -5.03 1.51
C PHE A 172 24.15 -4.79 1.27
N GLU A 173 24.80 -4.02 2.14
CA GLU A 173 26.24 -3.78 2.07
C GLU A 173 27.08 -5.02 2.40
N HIS A 174 26.60 -5.89 3.30
CA HIS A 174 27.24 -7.17 3.56
C HIS A 174 27.17 -8.09 2.33
N MET A 175 25.99 -8.24 1.73
CA MET A 175 25.83 -8.99 0.47
C MET A 175 26.80 -8.48 -0.60
N TYR A 176 26.96 -7.15 -0.73
CA TYR A 176 27.94 -6.54 -1.63
C TYR A 176 29.38 -6.91 -1.30
N ALA A 177 29.78 -6.80 -0.03
CA ALA A 177 31.15 -7.07 0.41
C ALA A 177 31.57 -8.51 0.11
N ASP A 178 30.70 -9.48 0.33
CA ASP A 178 30.96 -10.90 0.03
C ASP A 178 31.19 -11.17 -1.46
N ILE A 179 30.60 -10.36 -2.36
CA ILE A 179 30.77 -10.46 -3.82
C ILE A 179 32.10 -9.85 -4.26
N SER A 180 32.50 -8.73 -3.64
CA SER A 180 33.68 -7.96 -4.02
C SER A 180 35.02 -8.61 -3.60
N ASP A 181 35.01 -9.53 -2.63
CA ASP A 181 36.22 -10.01 -1.96
C ASP A 181 36.97 -11.15 -2.71
N ASP A 182 36.66 -11.41 -4.00
CA ASP A 182 37.34 -12.35 -4.92
C ASP A 182 37.56 -13.78 -4.38
N ARG A 183 36.96 -14.13 -3.25
CA ARG A 183 36.73 -15.52 -2.85
C ARG A 183 35.89 -16.08 -3.97
N GLU A 184 36.26 -17.24 -4.51
CA GLU A 184 35.43 -17.97 -5.48
C GLU A 184 33.98 -17.66 -5.12
N PRO A 185 33.19 -17.01 -6.01
CA PRO A 185 31.79 -16.80 -5.74
C PRO A 185 31.24 -18.21 -5.69
N THR A 186 31.33 -18.84 -4.52
CA THR A 186 30.78 -20.15 -4.29
C THR A 186 29.34 -19.86 -4.57
N VAL A 187 28.86 -20.45 -5.64
CA VAL A 187 27.49 -20.37 -6.15
C VAL A 187 26.48 -20.37 -4.98
N VAL A 188 26.86 -21.02 -3.87
CA VAL A 188 26.39 -20.93 -2.48
C VAL A 188 26.08 -19.53 -1.90
N ALA A 189 26.84 -18.45 -2.08
CA ALA A 189 26.58 -17.15 -1.43
C ALA A 189 25.28 -16.50 -1.93
N TRP A 190 24.96 -16.68 -3.22
CA TRP A 190 23.64 -16.31 -3.76
C TRP A 190 22.64 -17.47 -3.68
N ASP A 191 23.09 -18.74 -3.82
CA ASP A 191 22.21 -19.93 -3.72
C ASP A 191 21.67 -20.21 -2.32
N THR A 192 22.34 -19.77 -1.26
CA THR A 192 21.91 -19.99 0.13
C THR A 192 21.25 -18.77 0.77
N GLU A 193 21.42 -17.56 0.19
CA GLU A 193 20.83 -16.32 0.74
C GLU A 193 19.80 -15.62 -0.18
N LEU A 194 19.76 -15.90 -1.48
CA LEU A 194 18.72 -15.41 -2.40
C LEU A 194 18.16 -16.55 -3.26
N PRO A 195 17.25 -17.38 -2.71
CA PRO A 195 16.65 -18.45 -3.50
C PRO A 195 15.73 -17.88 -4.59
N TRP A 196 16.21 -17.96 -5.84
CA TRP A 196 15.59 -18.19 -7.16
C TRP A 196 14.10 -17.95 -7.39
N ALA A 197 13.70 -17.64 -8.63
CA ALA A 197 12.40 -17.16 -9.09
C ALA A 197 11.11 -17.86 -8.61
N GLY A 198 11.14 -19.11 -8.12
CA GLY A 198 10.00 -19.72 -7.40
C GLY A 198 9.91 -19.40 -5.90
N SER A 199 10.97 -18.79 -5.38
CA SER A 199 11.23 -18.39 -4.00
C SER A 199 11.78 -16.97 -3.86
N LEU A 200 11.94 -16.18 -4.94
CA LEU A 200 11.96 -14.72 -4.82
C LEU A 200 10.68 -14.30 -4.10
N THR A 201 9.54 -14.90 -4.45
CA THR A 201 8.29 -14.77 -3.69
C THR A 201 8.34 -15.39 -2.29
N SER A 202 9.18 -16.39 -1.99
CA SER A 202 9.28 -17.11 -0.69
C SER A 202 10.32 -16.55 0.29
N TRP A 203 11.29 -15.76 -0.17
CA TRP A 203 12.26 -15.01 0.67
C TRP A 203 11.94 -13.52 0.71
N LEU A 204 11.44 -12.96 -0.40
CA LEU A 204 10.64 -11.72 -0.39
C LEU A 204 9.21 -11.97 0.14
N CYS A 205 8.89 -13.19 0.63
CA CYS A 205 7.75 -13.39 1.52
C CYS A 205 7.99 -12.71 2.87
N HIS A 206 9.24 -12.68 3.33
CA HIS A 206 9.57 -12.22 4.66
C HIS A 206 9.85 -10.72 4.64
N TYR A 207 10.65 -10.26 3.67
CA TYR A 207 10.74 -8.85 3.30
C TYR A 207 9.65 -8.53 2.29
N SER A 208 8.68 -7.66 2.58
CA SER A 208 7.77 -7.16 1.54
C SER A 208 8.62 -6.79 0.32
N LEU A 209 8.37 -7.40 -0.85
CA LEU A 209 9.11 -7.18 -2.11
C LEU A 209 9.35 -5.67 -2.34
N GLU A 210 8.35 -4.90 -1.95
CA GLU A 210 8.28 -3.45 -1.82
C GLU A 210 9.48 -2.74 -1.16
N THR A 211 9.95 -3.23 -0.01
CA THR A 211 11.05 -2.59 0.75
C THR A 211 12.38 -2.79 0.05
N PHE A 212 12.61 -3.96 -0.54
CA PHE A 212 13.82 -4.23 -1.31
C PHE A 212 13.81 -3.48 -2.64
N SER A 213 12.66 -3.41 -3.31
CA SER A 213 12.47 -2.56 -4.49
C SER A 213 12.75 -1.09 -4.21
N ASP A 214 12.40 -0.57 -3.03
CA ASP A 214 12.74 0.81 -2.64
C ASP A 214 14.23 1.03 -2.46
N VAL A 215 14.90 0.10 -1.78
CA VAL A 215 16.36 0.15 -1.64
C VAL A 215 17.01 0.10 -3.02
N ALA A 216 16.57 -0.82 -3.89
CA ALA A 216 17.11 -0.95 -5.24
C ALA A 216 16.93 0.34 -6.06
N ARG A 217 15.70 0.88 -6.10
CA ARG A 217 15.42 2.13 -6.81
C ARG A 217 16.22 3.29 -6.25
N PHE A 218 16.32 3.42 -4.93
CA PHE A 218 17.13 4.45 -4.30
C PHE A 218 18.62 4.31 -4.64
N VAL A 219 19.18 3.10 -4.55
CA VAL A 219 20.58 2.82 -4.89
C VAL A 219 20.85 3.14 -6.36
N LEU A 220 19.95 2.75 -7.26
CA LEU A 220 20.05 3.08 -8.68
C LEU A 220 19.97 4.58 -8.96
N GLN A 221 19.10 5.32 -8.26
CA GLN A 221 19.06 6.79 -8.35
C GLN A 221 20.38 7.40 -7.86
N GLN A 222 20.94 6.91 -6.75
CA GLN A 222 22.25 7.39 -6.28
C GLN A 222 23.37 7.02 -7.25
N LEU A 223 23.33 5.83 -7.84
CA LEU A 223 24.29 5.40 -8.86
C LEU A 223 24.21 6.29 -10.11
N GLN A 224 23.00 6.62 -10.57
CA GLN A 224 22.79 7.51 -11.71
C GLN A 224 23.42 8.90 -11.48
N VAL A 225 23.38 9.41 -10.25
CA VAL A 225 23.97 10.71 -9.89
C VAL A 225 25.49 10.63 -9.70
N GLU A 226 25.99 9.62 -8.97
CA GLU A 226 27.40 9.53 -8.58
C GLU A 226 28.29 8.92 -9.69
N ASN A 227 27.75 7.97 -10.46
CA ASN A 227 28.44 7.31 -11.57
C ASN A 227 27.48 7.08 -12.77
N PRO A 228 27.15 8.14 -13.53
CA PRO A 228 26.23 8.03 -14.66
C PRO A 228 26.71 7.06 -15.75
N ALA A 229 28.02 6.88 -15.90
CA ALA A 229 28.58 5.93 -16.86
C ALA A 229 28.35 4.48 -16.40
N GLY A 230 28.62 4.17 -15.13
CA GLY A 230 28.30 2.87 -14.53
C GLY A 230 26.82 2.56 -14.56
N TYR A 231 25.96 3.52 -14.24
CA TYR A 231 24.52 3.38 -14.37
C TYR A 231 24.10 2.96 -15.79
N ARG A 232 24.65 3.63 -16.82
CA ARG A 232 24.40 3.26 -18.22
C ARG A 232 24.89 1.86 -18.57
N VAL A 233 26.04 1.42 -18.03
CA VAL A 233 26.53 0.06 -18.26
C VAL A 233 25.56 -0.97 -17.66
N GLY A 234 25.16 -0.77 -16.40
CA GLY A 234 24.19 -1.66 -15.74
C GLY A 234 22.86 -1.75 -16.46
N THR A 235 22.36 -0.62 -16.99
CA THR A 235 21.10 -0.62 -17.76
C THR A 235 21.24 -1.24 -19.14
N VAL A 236 22.35 -1.02 -19.86
CA VAL A 236 22.63 -1.77 -21.12
C VAL A 236 22.65 -3.26 -20.84
N CYS A 237 23.30 -3.71 -19.76
CA CYS A 237 23.30 -5.11 -19.39
C CYS A 237 21.87 -5.63 -19.14
N ALA A 238 21.03 -4.92 -18.40
CA ALA A 238 19.67 -5.39 -18.13
C ALA A 238 18.77 -5.51 -19.38
N PHE A 239 18.98 -4.70 -20.42
CA PHE A 239 18.10 -4.62 -21.60
C PHE A 239 18.65 -5.25 -22.89
N GLU A 240 19.97 -5.42 -23.01
CA GLU A 240 20.62 -5.71 -24.30
C GLU A 240 21.68 -6.82 -24.26
N THR A 241 22.18 -7.20 -23.08
CA THR A 241 23.26 -8.19 -23.03
C THR A 241 22.77 -9.63 -23.11
N GLU A 242 23.50 -10.48 -23.84
CA GLU A 242 23.33 -11.94 -23.79
C GLU A 242 23.95 -12.56 -22.53
N ARG A 243 24.69 -11.76 -21.73
CA ARG A 243 25.21 -12.21 -20.44
C ARG A 243 24.03 -12.48 -19.51
N LEU A 244 24.11 -13.61 -18.83
CA LEU A 244 23.20 -13.99 -17.77
C LEU A 244 23.38 -13.06 -16.56
N PRO A 245 22.30 -12.57 -15.92
CA PRO A 245 22.43 -11.79 -14.68
C PRO A 245 23.25 -12.55 -13.63
N PRO A 246 24.06 -11.87 -12.81
CA PRO A 246 24.92 -12.54 -11.82
C PRO A 246 24.16 -13.46 -10.86
N PHE A 247 22.86 -13.23 -10.63
CA PHE A 247 21.98 -14.10 -9.84
C PHE A 247 21.20 -15.14 -10.65
N SER A 248 21.55 -15.43 -11.92
CA SER A 248 20.81 -16.36 -12.82
C SER A 248 21.41 -17.78 -12.96
N ILE A 249 22.48 -18.07 -12.21
CA ILE A 249 23.16 -19.34 -11.83
C ILE A 249 22.36 -20.68 -11.65
N ILE A 250 21.06 -20.83 -11.96
CA ILE A 250 20.59 -22.20 -12.29
C ILE A 250 21.12 -22.49 -13.68
N ALA A 251 22.29 -23.12 -13.73
CA ALA A 251 22.85 -23.68 -14.95
C ALA A 251 21.76 -24.52 -15.65
N GLY A 252 21.22 -24.00 -16.76
CA GLY A 252 20.16 -24.64 -17.54
C GLY A 252 18.75 -24.04 -17.44
N SER A 253 18.54 -22.86 -16.85
CA SER A 253 17.24 -22.18 -16.90
C SER A 253 17.17 -21.12 -18.00
N PRO A 254 16.04 -20.99 -18.71
CA PRO A 254 15.85 -19.92 -19.69
C PRO A 254 15.73 -18.58 -18.97
N TRP A 255 16.48 -17.58 -19.44
CA TRP A 255 16.36 -16.18 -19.02
C TRP A 255 16.04 -15.32 -20.25
N ARG A 256 15.27 -14.25 -20.02
CA ARG A 256 14.99 -13.21 -21.02
C ARG A 256 15.08 -11.82 -20.39
N HIS A 257 15.34 -10.81 -21.22
CA HIS A 257 15.05 -9.43 -20.86
C HIS A 257 13.55 -9.27 -20.64
N TYR A 258 13.12 -8.66 -19.53
CA TYR A 258 11.68 -8.46 -19.28
C TYR A 258 11.06 -7.36 -20.16
N PHE A 259 11.87 -6.40 -20.58
CA PHE A 259 11.50 -5.31 -21.46
C PHE A 259 12.28 -5.38 -22.77
N ASP A 260 11.68 -4.92 -23.86
CA ASP A 260 12.34 -4.85 -25.16
C ASP A 260 13.51 -3.85 -25.13
N SER A 261 14.58 -4.10 -25.87
CA SER A 261 15.78 -3.26 -25.86
C SER A 261 15.53 -1.82 -26.32
N GLY A 262 14.56 -1.61 -27.22
CA GLY A 262 14.17 -0.29 -27.72
C GLY A 262 13.44 0.57 -26.68
N SER A 263 12.88 -0.06 -25.64
CA SER A 263 12.14 0.61 -24.57
C SER A 263 13.01 1.20 -23.46
N ARG A 264 14.32 0.92 -23.44
CA ARG A 264 15.22 1.25 -22.33
C ARG A 264 15.09 2.69 -21.84
N GLU A 265 15.26 3.67 -22.72
CA GLU A 265 15.18 5.09 -22.33
C GLU A 265 13.79 5.45 -21.82
N GLU A 266 12.74 4.90 -22.43
CA GLU A 266 11.38 5.12 -21.99
C GLU A 266 11.17 4.54 -20.58
N ILE A 267 11.47 3.24 -20.37
CA ILE A 267 11.29 2.56 -19.08
C ILE A 267 12.08 3.23 -17.96
N LEU A 268 13.31 3.66 -18.22
CA LEU A 268 14.14 4.36 -17.23
C LEU A 268 13.69 5.80 -16.97
N SER A 269 13.01 6.43 -17.94
CA SER A 269 12.45 7.78 -17.78
C SER A 269 11.09 7.80 -17.08
N ILE A 270 10.46 6.63 -16.91
CA ILE A 270 9.19 6.52 -16.18
C ILE A 270 9.42 7.01 -14.75
N GLN A 271 8.84 8.16 -14.45
CA GLN A 271 8.43 8.41 -13.08
C GLN A 271 7.30 7.41 -12.82
N ILE A 272 7.59 6.39 -12.00
CA ILE A 272 6.54 5.47 -11.56
C ILE A 272 5.42 6.36 -11.02
N LEU A 273 4.21 6.09 -11.50
CA LEU A 273 3.02 6.73 -10.96
C LEU A 273 3.11 6.71 -9.45
N GLU A 274 2.69 7.79 -8.81
CA GLU A 274 2.58 7.78 -7.37
C GLU A 274 1.75 6.54 -6.98
N TYR A 275 2.25 5.72 -6.05
CA TYR A 275 1.71 4.38 -5.75
C TYR A 275 0.19 4.33 -5.54
N TRP A 276 -0.36 5.41 -5.02
CA TRP A 276 -1.79 5.58 -4.78
C TRP A 276 -2.63 5.95 -6.02
N SER A 277 -2.02 6.28 -7.15
CA SER A 277 -2.69 6.73 -8.36
C SER A 277 -3.23 5.56 -9.20
N ILE A 278 -4.46 5.73 -9.72
CA ILE A 278 -5.02 4.80 -10.70
C ILE A 278 -4.51 5.22 -12.09
N PRO A 279 -3.81 4.34 -12.82
CA PRO A 279 -3.24 4.67 -14.13
C PRO A 279 -4.34 4.94 -15.16
N GLN A 280 -4.02 5.74 -16.18
CA GLN A 280 -4.83 5.78 -17.39
C GLN A 280 -4.60 4.50 -18.21
N GLU A 281 -5.66 3.95 -18.80
CA GLU A 281 -5.61 2.75 -19.65
C GLU A 281 -4.56 2.86 -20.78
N LEU A 282 -4.47 4.02 -21.43
CA LEU A 282 -3.50 4.25 -22.51
C LEU A 282 -2.06 4.17 -22.03
N TRP A 283 -1.77 4.68 -20.83
CA TRP A 283 -0.44 4.60 -20.24
C TRP A 283 -0.09 3.14 -19.95
N LEU A 284 -1.02 2.39 -19.34
CA LEU A 284 -0.77 1.00 -18.98
C LEU A 284 -0.51 0.13 -20.21
N ARG A 285 -1.32 0.27 -21.27
CA ARG A 285 -1.07 -0.41 -22.55
C ARG A 285 0.29 -0.12 -23.14
N LYS A 286 0.76 1.13 -23.02
CA LYS A 286 2.08 1.50 -23.52
C LYS A 286 3.17 0.71 -22.79
N MET A 287 3.06 0.57 -21.47
CA MET A 287 4.00 -0.20 -20.67
C MET A 287 3.95 -1.69 -21.01
N GLU A 288 2.75 -2.23 -21.22
CA GLU A 288 2.54 -3.63 -21.60
C GLU A 288 3.10 -3.98 -22.98
N MET A 289 3.11 -3.02 -23.92
CA MET A 289 3.73 -3.22 -25.23
C MET A 289 5.26 -3.38 -25.15
N HIS A 290 5.89 -2.86 -24.10
CA HIS A 290 7.33 -2.99 -23.88
C HIS A 290 7.73 -4.33 -23.26
N LEU A 291 6.77 -5.08 -22.70
CA LEU A 291 7.05 -6.38 -22.10
C LEU A 291 7.36 -7.42 -23.18
N THR A 292 8.49 -8.11 -23.04
CA THR A 292 8.82 -9.23 -23.94
C THR A 292 7.88 -10.41 -23.68
N SER A 293 7.76 -11.29 -24.67
CA SER A 293 6.95 -12.52 -24.54
C SER A 293 7.66 -13.51 -23.62
N PRO A 294 6.92 -14.28 -22.81
CA PRO A 294 7.51 -15.38 -22.05
C PRO A 294 8.01 -16.46 -23.00
N SER A 295 9.02 -17.19 -22.56
CA SER A 295 9.58 -18.33 -23.25
C SER A 295 8.49 -19.38 -23.46
N THR A 296 8.43 -19.91 -24.67
CA THR A 296 7.56 -21.02 -25.02
C THR A 296 7.92 -22.25 -24.20
N GLU A 297 6.95 -23.15 -24.01
CA GLU A 297 7.20 -24.44 -23.35
C GLU A 297 8.32 -25.24 -24.05
N HIS A 298 8.45 -25.09 -25.37
CA HIS A 298 9.52 -25.70 -26.14
C HIS A 298 10.89 -25.14 -25.76
N GLU A 299 11.04 -23.82 -25.70
CA GLU A 299 12.27 -23.16 -25.24
C GLU A 299 12.61 -23.59 -23.82
N MET A 300 11.63 -23.56 -22.90
CA MET A 300 11.85 -24.01 -21.51
C MET A 300 12.30 -25.48 -21.41
N ARG A 301 11.77 -26.37 -22.23
CA ARG A 301 12.17 -27.79 -22.29
C ARG A 301 13.57 -28.00 -22.87
N LEU A 302 13.97 -27.19 -23.87
CA LEU A 302 15.30 -27.26 -24.46
C LEU A 302 16.40 -26.87 -23.46
N TYR A 303 16.13 -25.90 -22.59
CA TYR A 303 17.09 -25.43 -21.58
C TYR A 303 17.19 -26.36 -20.36
N SER A 304 16.05 -26.81 -19.82
CA SER A 304 16.02 -27.50 -18.53
C SER A 304 16.40 -28.99 -18.56
N GLY A 305 16.38 -29.64 -19.73
CA GLY A 305 16.66 -31.08 -19.89
C GLY A 305 15.72 -32.01 -19.08
N ARG A 306 14.70 -31.45 -18.42
CA ARG A 306 13.74 -32.14 -17.55
C ARG A 306 12.33 -31.98 -18.11
N VAL A 307 11.48 -32.97 -17.87
CA VAL A 307 10.04 -32.84 -18.10
C VAL A 307 9.53 -31.79 -17.10
N ILE A 308 8.98 -30.69 -17.61
CA ILE A 308 8.30 -29.68 -16.80
C ILE A 308 7.17 -30.40 -16.07
N ASP A 309 7.24 -30.45 -14.74
CA ASP A 309 6.13 -30.91 -13.94
C ASP A 309 5.00 -29.87 -14.11
N PRO A 310 3.83 -30.25 -14.65
CA PRO A 310 2.73 -29.32 -14.83
C PRO A 310 2.23 -28.69 -13.51
N LEU A 311 2.53 -29.31 -12.36
CA LEU A 311 2.27 -28.79 -11.02
C LEU A 311 3.42 -27.95 -10.45
N ASN A 312 4.61 -27.98 -11.07
CA ASN A 312 5.83 -27.34 -10.57
C ASN A 312 6.50 -26.48 -11.65
N ARG A 313 5.71 -25.58 -12.26
CA ARG A 313 6.16 -24.56 -13.24
C ARG A 313 7.20 -23.56 -12.71
N TRP A 314 7.57 -23.66 -11.44
CA TRP A 314 8.45 -22.74 -10.71
C TRP A 314 9.94 -22.94 -10.95
N HIS A 315 10.34 -24.00 -11.66
CA HIS A 315 11.74 -24.24 -12.01
C HIS A 315 12.15 -23.59 -13.35
N SER A 316 11.27 -22.80 -13.98
CA SER A 316 11.67 -21.92 -15.08
C SER A 316 12.05 -20.53 -14.55
N ASN A 317 13.26 -20.06 -14.84
CA ASN A 317 13.66 -18.67 -14.57
C ASN A 317 12.92 -17.64 -15.45
N ASP A 318 12.01 -18.08 -16.32
CA ASP A 318 11.08 -17.20 -17.02
C ASP A 318 9.76 -17.10 -16.25
N VAL A 319 9.57 -15.96 -15.58
CA VAL A 319 8.36 -15.64 -14.82
C VAL A 319 7.39 -14.91 -15.73
N ASP A 320 6.18 -15.43 -15.89
CA ASP A 320 5.05 -14.66 -16.44
C ASP A 320 4.05 -14.28 -15.36
N PHE A 321 4.21 -13.07 -14.82
CA PHE A 321 3.31 -12.53 -13.79
C PHE A 321 1.84 -12.47 -14.24
N HIS A 322 1.56 -12.34 -15.55
CA HIS A 322 0.17 -12.29 -16.03
C HIS A 322 -0.51 -13.64 -15.89
N GLN A 323 0.19 -14.72 -16.28
CA GLN A 323 -0.33 -16.08 -16.15
C GLN A 323 -0.57 -16.45 -14.69
N HIS A 324 0.30 -16.06 -13.76
CA HIS A 324 0.05 -16.30 -12.34
C HIS A 324 -1.20 -15.55 -11.86
N SER A 325 -1.39 -14.33 -12.34
CA SER A 325 -2.42 -13.43 -11.86
C SER A 325 -3.80 -13.63 -12.51
N GLU A 326 -3.92 -14.42 -13.58
CA GLU A 326 -5.10 -14.49 -14.46
C GLU A 326 -6.38 -14.96 -13.75
N HIS A 327 -6.24 -15.74 -12.68
CA HIS A 327 -7.34 -16.29 -11.89
C HIS A 327 -7.60 -15.53 -10.58
N THR A 328 -7.05 -14.33 -10.45
CA THR A 328 -7.09 -13.54 -9.21
C THR A 328 -7.83 -12.23 -9.44
N ARG A 329 -8.66 -11.84 -8.48
CA ARG A 329 -9.34 -10.54 -8.43
C ARG A 329 -8.43 -9.53 -7.77
N TRP A 330 -8.14 -8.46 -8.50
CA TRP A 330 -7.22 -7.41 -8.10
C TRP A 330 -7.98 -6.13 -7.77
N TYR A 331 -7.55 -5.42 -6.73
CA TYR A 331 -8.24 -4.23 -6.25
C TYR A 331 -7.29 -3.05 -6.10
N PHE A 332 -7.83 -1.84 -6.31
CA PHE A 332 -7.23 -0.62 -5.82
C PHE A 332 -7.66 -0.37 -4.37
N SER A 333 -6.75 0.23 -3.60
CA SER A 333 -7.03 0.57 -2.20
C SER A 333 -8.17 1.59 -2.08
N ALA A 334 -8.84 1.63 -0.94
CA ALA A 334 -9.84 2.66 -0.66
C ALA A 334 -9.23 4.07 -0.76
N ALA A 335 -7.96 4.23 -0.36
CA ALA A 335 -7.21 5.47 -0.54
C ALA A 335 -7.08 5.88 -2.02
N SER A 336 -6.72 4.96 -2.91
CA SER A 336 -6.59 5.22 -4.35
C SER A 336 -7.93 5.62 -4.97
N MET A 337 -9.00 4.89 -4.64
CA MET A 337 -10.36 5.20 -5.12
C MET A 337 -10.79 6.60 -4.68
N SER A 338 -10.47 6.96 -3.44
CA SER A 338 -10.75 8.27 -2.87
C SER A 338 -9.96 9.39 -3.52
N ILE A 339 -8.66 9.19 -3.74
CA ILE A 339 -7.79 10.17 -4.40
C ILE A 339 -8.27 10.40 -5.84
N ASN A 340 -8.60 9.33 -6.57
CA ASN A 340 -9.19 9.44 -7.91
C ASN A 340 -10.51 10.23 -7.90
N PHE A 341 -11.36 10.03 -6.89
CA PHE A 341 -12.57 10.84 -6.69
C PHE A 341 -12.22 12.33 -6.44
N LEU A 342 -11.26 12.62 -5.56
CA LEU A 342 -10.85 13.99 -5.26
C LEU A 342 -10.25 14.70 -6.48
N GLN A 343 -9.48 14.00 -7.31
CA GLN A 343 -8.93 14.52 -8.57
C GLN A 343 -10.02 14.93 -9.58
N LYS A 344 -11.18 14.26 -9.54
CA LYS A 344 -12.32 14.53 -10.42
C LYS A 344 -13.28 15.58 -9.87
N LEU A 345 -13.06 16.12 -8.66
CA LEU A 345 -13.91 17.16 -8.10
C LEU A 345 -13.81 18.46 -8.92
N PRO A 346 -14.94 19.17 -9.15
CA PRO A 346 -14.87 20.45 -9.81
C PRO A 346 -14.08 21.46 -8.97
N GLN A 347 -13.44 22.43 -9.64
CA GLN A 347 -12.61 23.43 -8.99
C GLN A 347 -13.35 24.11 -7.81
N GLY A 348 -12.66 24.24 -6.68
CA GLY A 348 -13.20 24.84 -5.47
C GLY A 348 -14.23 23.98 -4.72
N HIS A 349 -14.48 22.72 -5.13
CA HIS A 349 -15.37 21.83 -4.36
C HIS A 349 -14.66 21.10 -3.23
N LEU A 350 -13.33 20.95 -3.30
CA LEU A 350 -12.54 20.33 -2.24
C LEU A 350 -12.78 21.02 -0.88
N GLN A 351 -12.95 22.34 -0.87
CA GLN A 351 -13.22 23.12 0.33
C GLN A 351 -14.49 22.72 1.07
N TYR A 352 -15.40 21.97 0.45
CA TYR A 352 -16.62 21.48 1.09
C TYR A 352 -16.46 20.11 1.70
N VAL A 353 -15.44 19.33 1.31
CA VAL A 353 -15.24 17.99 1.85
C VAL A 353 -14.74 18.09 3.29
N ARG A 354 -15.35 17.33 4.21
CA ARG A 354 -14.98 17.37 5.64
C ARG A 354 -14.53 16.03 6.18
N ASN A 355 -15.32 14.97 5.98
CA ASN A 355 -15.07 13.68 6.60
C ASN A 355 -15.03 12.57 5.55
N MET A 356 -13.92 11.85 5.50
CA MET A 356 -13.74 10.68 4.65
C MET A 356 -13.35 9.48 5.51
N VAL A 357 -14.03 8.35 5.30
CA VAL A 357 -13.72 7.08 5.94
C VAL A 357 -13.29 6.10 4.85
N LEU A 358 -12.11 5.54 5.00
CA LEU A 358 -11.51 4.60 4.06
C LEU A 358 -11.51 3.22 4.71
N HIS A 359 -12.22 2.27 4.13
CA HIS A 359 -12.20 0.87 4.55
C HIS A 359 -11.31 0.06 3.59
N GLU A 360 -10.14 -0.31 4.07
CA GLU A 360 -9.24 -1.24 3.38
C GLU A 360 -9.68 -2.68 3.66
N ASP A 361 -10.81 -3.05 3.07
CA ASP A 361 -11.53 -4.32 3.29
C ASP A 361 -11.14 -5.44 2.32
N ARG A 362 -10.20 -5.19 1.41
CA ARG A 362 -9.57 -6.19 0.53
C ARG A 362 -8.11 -5.84 0.32
N LYS A 363 -7.28 -6.83 -0.01
CA LYS A 363 -5.90 -6.59 -0.40
C LYS A 363 -5.86 -5.79 -1.71
N ALA A 364 -4.96 -4.82 -1.75
CA ALA A 364 -4.84 -3.88 -2.86
C ALA A 364 -3.45 -3.94 -3.51
N VAL A 365 -3.38 -3.50 -4.76
CA VAL A 365 -2.13 -3.40 -5.53
C VAL A 365 -1.36 -2.13 -5.18
N ALA A 366 -0.11 -2.07 -5.66
CA ALA A 366 0.72 -0.89 -5.67
C ALA A 366 1.10 -0.30 -4.29
N ARG A 367 1.28 -1.13 -3.25
CA ARG A 367 1.81 -0.73 -1.94
C ARG A 367 0.85 0.07 -1.05
N PRO A 368 -0.29 -0.50 -0.67
CA PRO A 368 -1.35 0.23 0.02
C PRO A 368 -0.92 0.91 1.32
N ALA A 369 0.11 0.42 2.03
CA ALA A 369 0.59 1.03 3.27
C ALA A 369 0.91 2.53 3.11
N CYS A 370 1.56 2.94 2.01
CA CYS A 370 2.00 4.31 1.79
C CYS A 370 0.94 5.24 1.18
N HIS A 371 -0.23 4.72 0.78
CA HIS A 371 -1.20 5.47 -0.04
C HIS A 371 -1.80 6.71 0.64
N LEU A 372 -1.72 6.81 1.97
CA LEU A 372 -2.15 8.01 2.68
C LEU A 372 -1.31 9.24 2.34
N ARG A 373 -0.08 9.07 1.85
CA ARG A 373 0.76 10.18 1.36
C ARG A 373 0.07 10.95 0.22
N GLY A 374 -0.72 10.28 -0.61
CA GLY A 374 -1.48 10.93 -1.69
C GLY A 374 -2.54 11.92 -1.21
N PHE A 375 -2.91 11.91 0.07
CA PHE A 375 -3.83 12.89 0.64
C PHE A 375 -3.17 14.18 1.12
N ILE A 376 -1.83 14.22 1.17
CA ILE A 376 -1.09 15.37 1.72
C ILE A 376 -1.47 16.68 1.01
N PRO A 377 -1.48 16.78 -0.34
CA PRO A 377 -1.86 18.03 -1.02
C PRO A 377 -3.29 18.47 -0.69
N TYR A 378 -4.23 17.52 -0.60
CA TYR A 378 -5.63 17.81 -0.32
C TYR A 378 -5.86 18.28 1.12
N CYS A 379 -5.13 17.71 2.07
CA CYS A 379 -5.19 18.13 3.47
C CYS A 379 -4.53 19.49 3.71
N GLN A 380 -3.52 19.84 2.91
CA GLN A 380 -2.89 21.16 2.92
C GLN A 380 -3.82 22.22 2.33
N GLU A 381 -4.49 21.93 1.20
CA GLU A 381 -5.46 22.85 0.58
C GLU A 381 -6.71 23.02 1.46
N ASN A 382 -7.19 21.94 2.08
CA ASN A 382 -8.35 21.95 2.96
C ASN A 382 -8.00 21.41 4.36
N THR A 383 -7.61 22.33 5.25
CA THR A 383 -7.22 22.00 6.65
C THR A 383 -8.36 21.46 7.51
N GLN A 384 -9.60 21.54 7.02
CA GLN A 384 -10.80 20.97 7.67
C GLN A 384 -11.11 19.55 7.20
N LEU A 385 -10.35 19.02 6.23
CA LEU A 385 -10.45 17.63 5.80
C LEU A 385 -9.94 16.70 6.91
N ARG A 386 -10.75 15.69 7.21
CA ARG A 386 -10.48 14.62 8.16
C ARG A 386 -10.63 13.27 7.47
N ILE A 387 -9.60 12.45 7.57
CA ILE A 387 -9.51 11.14 6.93
C ILE A 387 -9.33 10.10 8.03
N MET A 388 -10.23 9.13 8.10
CA MET A 388 -10.11 7.97 8.96
C MET A 388 -9.90 6.74 8.10
N ARG A 389 -8.74 6.10 8.20
CA ARG A 389 -8.42 4.86 7.48
C ARG A 389 -8.56 3.67 8.42
N ARG A 390 -9.32 2.68 8.02
CA ARG A 390 -9.61 1.44 8.74
C ARG A 390 -9.06 0.27 7.94
N ILE A 391 -8.22 -0.54 8.58
CA ILE A 391 -7.49 -1.62 7.93
C ILE A 391 -7.71 -2.89 8.74
N GLY A 392 -8.16 -3.96 8.09
CA GLY A 392 -8.23 -5.29 8.69
C GLY A 392 -6.91 -6.07 8.53
N TYR A 393 -6.53 -6.80 9.57
CA TYR A 393 -5.41 -7.74 9.54
C TYR A 393 -5.65 -8.81 8.49
N SER A 394 -6.76 -9.56 8.60
CA SER A 394 -7.07 -10.64 7.66
C SER A 394 -7.57 -10.13 6.31
N GLU A 395 -8.10 -8.91 6.26
CA GLU A 395 -8.71 -8.39 5.03
C GLU A 395 -7.68 -7.81 4.06
N ASN A 396 -6.61 -7.20 4.58
CA ASN A 396 -5.68 -6.39 3.79
C ASN A 396 -4.20 -6.53 4.19
N MET A 397 -3.88 -6.55 5.50
CA MET A 397 -2.47 -6.61 5.94
C MET A 397 -1.83 -7.98 5.73
N LEU A 398 -2.62 -9.05 5.86
CA LEU A 398 -2.19 -10.44 5.75
C LEU A 398 -2.87 -11.12 4.56
N PRO A 399 -2.14 -11.99 3.83
CA PRO A 399 -0.70 -12.22 3.89
C PRO A 399 0.10 -10.94 3.58
N LEU A 400 1.39 -10.90 3.93
CA LEU A 400 2.26 -9.74 3.66
C LEU A 400 2.14 -9.27 2.20
N ASP A 401 2.18 -10.21 1.28
CA ASP A 401 2.04 -9.99 -0.16
C ASP A 401 0.89 -10.82 -0.75
N TRP A 402 0.81 -10.87 -2.08
CA TRP A 402 -0.18 -11.67 -2.79
C TRP A 402 0.19 -13.14 -2.89
N ASN A 403 1.38 -13.52 -2.41
CA ASN A 403 1.86 -14.90 -2.46
C ASN A 403 0.90 -15.86 -1.76
N GLY A 404 0.65 -17.00 -2.38
CA GLY A 404 -0.40 -17.92 -1.99
C GLY A 404 -1.74 -17.53 -2.61
N ILE A 405 -2.22 -16.30 -2.42
CA ILE A 405 -3.52 -15.84 -2.96
C ILE A 405 -3.52 -15.83 -4.49
N ASP A 406 -2.45 -15.37 -5.12
CA ASP A 406 -2.37 -15.27 -6.57
C ASP A 406 -1.95 -16.58 -7.27
N GLN A 407 -1.94 -17.71 -6.57
CA GLN A 407 -1.45 -18.99 -7.09
C GLN A 407 -2.47 -20.13 -6.87
N PRO A 408 -3.50 -20.22 -7.73
CA PRO A 408 -4.48 -21.30 -7.64
C PRO A 408 -3.81 -22.67 -7.82
N GLY A 409 -4.17 -23.64 -6.97
CA GLY A 409 -3.78 -25.05 -7.15
C GLY A 409 -2.62 -25.56 -6.29
N ARG A 410 -2.02 -24.74 -5.42
CA ARG A 410 -1.24 -25.29 -4.30
C ARG A 410 -2.19 -25.93 -3.29
N GLU A 411 -2.41 -27.24 -3.38
CA GLU A 411 -3.06 -28.01 -2.30
C GLU A 411 -2.29 -27.93 -0.95
N SER A 412 -1.13 -27.25 -0.91
CA SER A 412 -0.29 -27.07 0.27
C SER A 412 -0.63 -25.85 1.13
N TRP A 413 -1.85 -25.30 1.08
CA TRP A 413 -2.30 -24.26 2.04
C TRP A 413 -2.05 -24.69 3.49
N ASP A 414 -2.10 -26.01 3.73
CA ASP A 414 -1.74 -26.68 4.98
C ASP A 414 -0.30 -26.45 5.48
N LYS A 415 0.60 -25.85 4.68
CA LYS A 415 2.01 -25.59 5.06
C LYS A 415 2.34 -24.12 5.31
N TYR A 416 1.40 -23.19 5.05
CA TYR A 416 1.62 -21.76 5.27
C TYR A 416 1.03 -21.34 6.62
N GLU A 417 1.59 -21.89 7.69
CA GLU A 417 1.40 -21.33 9.03
C GLU A 417 2.00 -19.92 9.03
N MET A 418 1.18 -18.91 9.33
CA MET A 418 1.71 -17.56 9.57
C MET A 418 2.20 -17.49 11.01
N ASP A 419 3.50 -17.30 11.13
CA ASP A 419 4.22 -17.13 12.38
C ASP A 419 4.15 -15.68 12.88
N GLY A 420 4.62 -15.45 14.11
CA GLY A 420 4.69 -14.11 14.69
C GLY A 420 5.55 -13.16 13.84
N HIS A 421 6.56 -13.69 13.15
CA HIS A 421 7.38 -12.91 12.23
C HIS A 421 6.56 -12.23 11.12
N THR A 422 5.63 -12.96 10.51
CA THR A 422 4.77 -12.46 9.43
C THR A 422 3.88 -11.31 9.92
N TYR A 423 3.29 -11.44 11.11
CA TYR A 423 2.49 -10.40 11.75
C TYR A 423 3.32 -9.14 12.04
N LEU A 424 4.52 -9.33 12.59
CA LEU A 424 5.41 -8.23 12.93
C LEU A 424 5.83 -7.44 11.69
N CYS A 425 6.21 -8.12 10.61
CA CYS A 425 6.52 -7.46 9.34
C CYS A 425 5.34 -6.64 8.81
N ALA A 426 4.13 -7.21 8.86
CA ALA A 426 2.94 -6.53 8.35
C ALA A 426 2.64 -5.29 9.21
N PHE A 427 2.70 -5.43 10.53
CA PHE A 427 2.50 -4.31 11.45
C PHE A 427 3.54 -3.20 11.23
N VAL A 428 4.83 -3.54 11.15
CA VAL A 428 5.91 -2.56 10.97
C VAL A 428 5.72 -1.75 9.70
N GLN A 429 5.41 -2.40 8.57
CA GLN A 429 5.18 -1.72 7.28
C GLN A 429 4.10 -0.64 7.37
N TRP A 430 2.97 -0.96 8.00
CA TRP A 430 1.86 -0.02 8.17
C TRP A 430 2.11 1.04 9.23
N MET A 431 2.81 0.67 10.31
CA MET A 431 3.16 1.58 11.38
C MET A 431 4.13 2.66 10.89
N GLU A 432 5.25 2.29 10.26
CA GLU A 432 6.25 3.24 9.78
C GLU A 432 5.65 4.26 8.81
N GLU A 433 4.82 3.79 7.87
CA GLU A 433 4.12 4.68 6.93
C GLU A 433 3.19 5.65 7.66
N ALA A 434 2.41 5.18 8.64
CA ALA A 434 1.47 6.03 9.37
C ALA A 434 2.17 7.06 10.26
N VAL A 435 3.20 6.66 11.01
CA VAL A 435 3.91 7.57 11.94
C VAL A 435 4.76 8.60 11.21
N ASP A 436 5.26 8.28 10.00
CA ASP A 436 6.09 9.18 9.22
C ASP A 436 5.29 10.17 8.33
N LEU A 437 3.94 10.08 8.33
CA LEU A 437 3.09 10.99 7.52
C LEU A 437 3.32 12.48 7.84
N SER A 438 3.54 12.83 9.11
CA SER A 438 3.78 14.23 9.49
C SER A 438 5.10 14.74 8.92
N ASN A 439 6.13 13.90 8.87
CA ASN A 439 7.42 14.25 8.28
C ASN A 439 7.32 14.44 6.76
N HIS A 440 6.35 13.78 6.12
CA HIS A 440 5.99 14.01 4.72
C HIS A 440 5.09 15.24 4.50
N GLY A 441 4.66 15.94 5.56
CA GLY A 441 3.88 17.18 5.47
C GLY A 441 2.36 17.01 5.65
N MET A 442 1.90 15.86 6.16
CA MET A 442 0.49 15.67 6.56
C MET A 442 0.17 16.54 7.79
N PRO A 443 -0.90 17.36 7.77
CA PRO A 443 -1.32 18.11 8.96
C PRO A 443 -1.83 17.17 10.07
N LEU A 444 -1.35 17.37 11.30
CA LEU A 444 -1.57 16.46 12.44
C LEU A 444 -3.04 16.18 12.85
N PRO A 445 -4.06 17.04 12.62
CA PRO A 445 -5.44 16.65 12.88
C PRO A 445 -6.14 16.03 11.66
N SER A 446 -5.51 15.98 10.49
CA SER A 446 -6.18 15.63 9.24
C SER A 446 -6.36 14.13 9.02
N CYS A 447 -5.62 13.28 9.73
CA CYS A 447 -5.65 11.84 9.48
C CYS A 447 -5.63 11.02 10.78
N GLN A 448 -6.27 9.85 10.73
CA GLN A 448 -6.24 8.80 11.75
C GLN A 448 -6.20 7.44 11.05
N VAL A 449 -5.39 6.53 11.59
CA VAL A 449 -5.26 5.15 11.10
C VAL A 449 -5.72 4.20 12.20
N ILE A 450 -6.58 3.24 11.86
CA ILE A 450 -7.11 2.23 12.78
C ILE A 450 -6.82 0.85 12.20
N LEU A 451 -6.01 0.06 12.89
CA LEU A 451 -5.66 -1.32 12.53
C LEU A 451 -6.55 -2.34 13.22
N GLY A 452 -6.74 -3.49 12.56
CA GLY A 452 -7.44 -4.66 13.08
C GLY A 452 -8.95 -4.51 13.14
N THR A 453 -9.54 -3.70 12.25
CA THR A 453 -11.00 -3.59 12.18
C THR A 453 -11.60 -4.87 11.61
N ASN A 454 -12.58 -5.44 12.30
CA ASN A 454 -13.28 -6.69 11.96
C ASN A 454 -12.52 -8.00 12.22
N ASP A 455 -11.33 -7.97 12.85
CA ASP A 455 -10.55 -9.20 13.08
C ASP A 455 -10.54 -9.70 14.54
N GLY A 456 -11.31 -9.07 15.45
CA GLY A 456 -11.55 -9.55 16.82
C GLY A 456 -10.30 -10.11 17.53
N ASP A 457 -10.32 -11.42 17.78
CA ASP A 457 -9.25 -12.16 18.47
C ASP A 457 -7.89 -12.10 17.74
N ILE A 458 -7.87 -12.04 16.41
CA ILE A 458 -6.62 -11.94 15.63
C ILE A 458 -5.93 -10.61 15.94
N THR A 459 -6.70 -9.52 16.02
CA THR A 459 -6.19 -8.19 16.38
C THR A 459 -5.58 -8.20 17.78
N GLN A 460 -6.24 -8.83 18.75
CA GLN A 460 -5.74 -8.92 20.13
C GLN A 460 -4.43 -9.71 20.20
N LYS A 461 -4.36 -10.90 19.61
CA LYS A 461 -3.13 -11.72 19.58
C LYS A 461 -1.97 -11.03 18.86
N ALA A 462 -2.23 -10.40 17.71
CA ALA A 462 -1.23 -9.66 16.98
C ALA A 462 -0.70 -8.47 17.80
N TRP A 463 -1.59 -7.78 18.53
CA TRP A 463 -1.20 -6.68 19.39
C TRP A 463 -0.38 -7.11 20.60
N GLU A 464 -0.74 -8.22 21.25
CA GLU A 464 0.04 -8.82 22.35
C GLU A 464 1.47 -9.15 21.90
N LEU A 465 1.63 -9.76 20.73
CA LEU A 465 2.94 -10.03 20.15
C LEU A 465 3.74 -8.73 19.93
N VAL A 466 3.13 -7.72 19.30
CA VAL A 466 3.78 -6.42 19.05
C VAL A 466 4.23 -5.76 20.34
N MET A 467 3.41 -5.82 21.39
CA MET A 467 3.73 -5.29 22.72
C MET A 467 4.91 -6.05 23.35
N GLN A 468 4.90 -7.38 23.30
CA GLN A 468 6.01 -8.21 23.79
C GLN A 468 7.31 -7.91 23.03
N VAL A 469 7.25 -7.79 21.71
CA VAL A 469 8.38 -7.45 20.86
C VAL A 469 8.97 -6.08 21.23
N ALA A 470 8.12 -5.09 21.50
CA ALA A 470 8.57 -3.77 21.92
C ALA A 470 9.29 -3.80 23.27
N VAL A 471 8.78 -4.58 24.24
CA VAL A 471 9.45 -4.81 25.53
C VAL A 471 10.82 -5.47 25.33
N VAL A 472 10.89 -6.49 24.47
CA VAL A 472 12.14 -7.20 24.15
C VAL A 472 13.15 -6.27 23.49
N GLN A 473 12.74 -5.42 22.55
CA GLN A 473 13.64 -4.44 21.92
C GLN A 473 14.23 -3.46 22.95
N ASP A 474 13.39 -2.90 23.83
CA ASP A 474 13.85 -1.97 24.88
C ASP A 474 14.79 -2.67 25.86
N ALA A 475 14.43 -3.88 26.29
CA ALA A 475 15.23 -4.64 27.24
C ALA A 475 16.58 -5.06 26.65
N PHE A 476 16.58 -5.55 25.41
CA PHE A 476 17.80 -5.87 24.67
C PHE A 476 18.68 -4.63 24.51
N THR A 477 18.11 -3.48 24.14
CA THR A 477 18.85 -2.22 24.01
C THR A 477 19.49 -1.77 25.32
N GLN A 478 18.80 -1.94 26.45
CA GLN A 478 19.35 -1.63 27.78
C GLN A 478 20.45 -2.61 28.19
N TRP A 479 20.20 -3.91 28.07
CA TRP A 479 21.18 -4.97 28.33
C TRP A 479 22.46 -4.75 27.51
N TYR A 480 22.31 -4.48 26.21
CA TYR A 480 23.42 -4.26 25.28
C TYR A 480 24.31 -3.09 25.72
N LYS A 481 23.69 -1.97 26.11
CA LYS A 481 24.41 -0.78 26.64
C LYS A 481 25.16 -1.08 27.93
N MET A 482 24.58 -1.90 28.82
CA MET A 482 25.24 -2.28 30.08
C MET A 482 26.40 -3.25 29.88
N SER A 483 26.30 -4.15 28.90
CA SER A 483 27.29 -5.18 28.62
C SER A 483 28.58 -4.65 27.96
N GLY A 484 28.61 -3.39 27.51
CA GLY A 484 29.80 -2.76 26.93
C GLY A 484 30.27 -3.40 25.62
N LEU A 485 29.41 -4.16 24.96
CA LEU A 485 29.71 -4.83 23.68
C LEU A 485 29.75 -3.79 22.54
N SER A 486 30.74 -3.91 21.65
CA SER A 486 30.81 -3.10 20.44
C SER A 486 29.95 -3.75 19.34
N LEU A 487 29.08 -2.96 18.68
CA LEU A 487 28.22 -3.38 17.55
C LEU A 487 29.02 -3.86 16.33
N THR A 488 30.34 -3.73 16.37
CA THR A 488 31.25 -4.16 15.32
C THR A 488 31.33 -5.69 15.31
N HIS A 489 30.64 -6.25 14.32
CA HIS A 489 30.67 -7.66 13.89
C HIS A 489 29.81 -8.62 14.72
N LEU A 490 28.50 -8.50 14.53
CA LEU A 490 27.70 -9.71 14.33
C LEU A 490 28.28 -10.41 13.10
N ASP A 491 29.11 -11.43 13.30
CA ASP A 491 29.64 -12.30 12.25
C ASP A 491 28.47 -13.08 11.65
N GLU A 492 27.79 -12.52 10.63
CA GLU A 492 26.57 -13.04 9.97
C GLU A 492 26.71 -14.51 9.54
N ARG A 493 27.94 -15.03 9.38
CA ARG A 493 28.20 -16.45 9.11
C ARG A 493 27.73 -17.39 10.22
N ARG A 494 27.65 -16.94 11.47
CA ARG A 494 27.03 -17.72 12.58
C ARG A 494 25.50 -17.70 12.52
N TYR A 495 24.91 -16.75 11.80
CA TYR A 495 23.47 -16.46 11.75
C TYR A 495 22.77 -17.06 10.53
N LEU A 496 23.55 -17.66 9.60
CA LEU A 496 23.09 -18.44 8.44
C LEU A 496 22.03 -19.52 8.76
N LYS A 497 21.93 -19.98 10.01
CA LYS A 497 20.92 -20.96 10.44
C LYS A 497 19.50 -20.38 10.54
N TYR A 498 19.36 -19.06 10.68
CA TYR A 498 18.09 -18.35 10.95
C TYR A 498 17.79 -17.22 9.95
N THR A 499 18.46 -17.22 8.79
CA THR A 499 18.44 -16.18 7.74
C THR A 499 17.08 -15.82 7.16
N ARG A 500 16.03 -16.58 7.45
CA ARG A 500 14.69 -16.32 6.91
C ARG A 500 13.99 -15.11 7.54
N SER A 501 14.47 -14.58 8.66
CA SER A 501 13.80 -13.44 9.34
C SER A 501 14.29 -12.08 8.84
N VAL A 502 13.36 -11.14 8.59
CA VAL A 502 13.66 -9.69 8.38
C VAL A 502 14.34 -9.07 9.59
N PHE A 503 13.90 -9.48 10.79
CA PHE A 503 14.38 -8.99 12.06
C PHE A 503 15.05 -10.17 12.76
N PRO A 504 16.34 -10.44 12.49
CA PRO A 504 17.02 -11.63 13.01
C PRO A 504 17.32 -11.48 14.52
N MET A 505 17.29 -10.24 15.01
CA MET A 505 17.50 -9.82 16.40
C MET A 505 16.65 -8.57 16.68
N PRO A 506 16.36 -8.26 17.97
CA PRO A 506 15.51 -7.12 18.33
C PRO A 506 16.04 -5.75 17.87
N ASP A 507 17.36 -5.58 17.73
CA ASP A 507 18.01 -4.33 17.32
C ASP A 507 17.93 -4.03 15.81
N TYR A 508 17.49 -5.00 15.00
CA TYR A 508 17.19 -4.78 13.58
C TYR A 508 15.82 -4.13 13.36
N LEU A 509 14.94 -4.15 14.35
CA LEU A 509 13.68 -3.40 14.29
C LEU A 509 13.94 -1.91 14.10
N PRO A 510 12.97 -1.14 13.57
CA PRO A 510 13.09 0.30 13.51
C PRO A 510 13.51 0.88 14.86
N LYS A 511 14.46 1.82 14.84
CA LYS A 511 15.09 2.37 16.05
C LYS A 511 14.07 2.93 17.06
N ASP A 512 12.98 3.48 16.55
CA ASP A 512 11.91 4.09 17.35
C ASP A 512 10.70 3.16 17.52
N PHE A 513 10.80 1.87 17.17
CA PHE A 513 9.69 0.92 17.19
C PHE A 513 9.04 0.83 18.58
N SER A 514 9.80 0.56 19.64
CA SER A 514 9.25 0.46 21.00
C SER A 514 8.55 1.74 21.45
N ARG A 515 9.14 2.91 21.17
CA ARG A 515 8.52 4.22 21.43
C ARG A 515 7.21 4.40 20.68
N ASN A 516 7.17 4.05 19.41
CA ASN A 516 5.98 4.18 18.58
C ASN A 516 4.87 3.25 19.07
N VAL A 517 5.17 2.00 19.42
CA VAL A 517 4.21 1.04 20.01
C VAL A 517 3.66 1.58 21.33
N HIS A 518 4.52 2.12 22.19
CA HIS A 518 4.10 2.75 23.43
C HIS A 518 3.19 3.98 23.20
N ASP A 519 3.48 4.81 22.20
CA ASP A 519 2.64 5.95 21.81
C ASP A 519 1.27 5.50 21.28
N ILE A 520 1.21 4.39 20.56
CA ILE A 520 -0.04 3.76 20.11
C ILE A 520 -0.84 3.26 21.31
N ALA A 521 -0.21 2.53 22.23
CA ALA A 521 -0.86 1.99 23.44
C ALA A 521 -1.45 3.11 24.32
N GLN A 522 -0.77 4.26 24.41
CA GLN A 522 -1.24 5.43 25.17
C GLN A 522 -2.21 6.34 24.41
N GLY A 523 -2.55 6.02 23.16
CA GLY A 523 -3.43 6.84 22.32
C GLY A 523 -2.85 8.19 21.91
N ARG A 524 -1.51 8.32 21.94
CA ARG A 524 -0.76 9.51 21.51
C ARG A 524 -0.36 9.48 20.03
N SER A 525 -0.45 8.32 19.39
CA SER A 525 -0.16 8.14 17.97
C SER A 525 -1.36 8.45 17.07
N ILE A 526 -1.08 8.81 15.82
CA ILE A 526 -2.06 8.85 14.73
C ILE A 526 -2.65 7.45 14.43
N LEU A 527 -1.84 6.42 14.68
CA LEU A 527 -2.22 5.03 14.54
C LEU A 527 -2.85 4.52 15.84
N LYS A 528 -3.95 3.79 15.70
CA LYS A 528 -4.67 3.12 16.78
C LYS A 528 -4.89 1.67 16.41
N VAL A 529 -4.99 0.82 17.43
CA VAL A 529 -5.41 -0.58 17.26
C VAL A 529 -6.83 -0.72 17.81
N HIS A 530 -7.70 -1.38 17.05
CA HIS A 530 -9.12 -1.46 17.34
C HIS A 530 -9.41 -2.41 18.51
N GLU A 531 -10.08 -1.90 19.54
CA GLU A 531 -10.69 -2.70 20.63
C GLU A 531 -9.75 -3.68 21.35
N VAL A 532 -8.48 -3.32 21.49
CA VAL A 532 -7.49 -4.14 22.20
C VAL A 532 -7.35 -3.76 23.67
N THR A 533 -7.02 -4.76 24.49
CA THR A 533 -6.56 -4.54 25.86
C THR A 533 -5.05 -4.31 25.87
N ASN A 534 -4.61 -3.36 26.69
CA ASN A 534 -3.20 -3.11 26.91
C ASN A 534 -2.78 -3.81 28.19
N GLU A 535 -1.96 -4.84 28.06
CA GLU A 535 -1.29 -5.45 29.21
C GLU A 535 -0.23 -4.52 29.81
N ARG A 536 0.22 -4.87 31.02
CA ARG A 536 1.17 -4.06 31.78
C ARG A 536 2.57 -4.12 31.15
N TRP A 537 3.08 -2.94 30.80
CA TRP A 537 4.42 -2.72 30.25
C TRP A 537 5.47 -2.60 31.37
N ASP A 538 6.22 -3.65 31.69
CA ASP A 538 7.31 -3.60 32.69
C ASP A 538 8.66 -4.07 32.11
N VAL A 539 9.32 -3.16 31.39
CA VAL A 539 10.65 -3.38 30.83
C VAL A 539 11.71 -3.59 31.91
N ALA A 540 11.56 -2.95 33.08
CA ALA A 540 12.57 -3.00 34.13
C ALA A 540 12.64 -4.40 34.78
N GLU A 541 11.49 -5.02 35.01
CA GLU A 541 11.40 -6.41 35.42
C GLU A 541 11.99 -7.35 34.36
N PHE A 542 11.62 -7.16 33.09
CA PHE A 542 12.11 -7.98 31.98
C PHE A 542 13.65 -7.94 31.81
N VAL A 543 14.26 -6.76 31.95
CA VAL A 543 15.73 -6.58 31.94
C VAL A 543 16.38 -7.28 33.13
N LYS A 544 15.79 -7.16 34.32
CA LYS A 544 16.34 -7.74 35.55
C LYS A 544 16.42 -9.26 35.48
N GLU A 545 15.40 -9.91 34.93
CA GLU A 545 15.37 -11.37 34.75
C GLU A 545 16.44 -11.89 33.78
N ARG A 546 16.82 -11.05 32.79
CA ARG A 546 17.72 -11.42 31.68
C ARG A 546 19.09 -10.77 31.78
N GLN A 547 19.42 -10.17 32.93
CA GLN A 547 20.65 -9.39 33.09
C GLN A 547 21.92 -10.24 32.90
N SER A 548 21.87 -11.52 33.28
CA SER A 548 22.98 -12.47 33.13
C SER A 548 22.97 -13.24 31.81
N TRP A 549 22.07 -12.93 30.88
CA TRP A 549 21.95 -13.67 29.62
C TRP A 549 23.14 -13.40 28.69
N THR A 550 23.47 -14.40 27.88
CA THR A 550 24.38 -14.26 26.75
C THR A 550 23.64 -13.76 25.50
N LEU A 551 24.38 -13.31 24.49
CA LEU A 551 23.79 -12.94 23.20
C LEU A 551 23.04 -14.11 22.54
N GLU A 552 23.56 -15.33 22.68
CA GLU A 552 22.92 -16.56 22.17
C GLU A 552 21.58 -16.83 22.84
N GLN A 553 21.48 -16.63 24.16
CA GLN A 553 20.21 -16.78 24.88
C GLN A 553 19.17 -15.74 24.44
N TRP A 554 19.58 -14.49 24.19
CA TRP A 554 18.71 -13.48 23.61
C TRP A 554 18.22 -13.86 22.21
N GLN A 555 19.10 -14.43 21.39
CA GLN A 555 18.76 -14.87 20.05
C GLN A 555 17.77 -16.05 20.07
N ASP A 556 18.01 -17.06 20.91
CA ASP A 556 17.12 -18.21 21.03
C ASP A 556 15.73 -17.79 21.52
N ASP A 557 15.65 -16.87 22.50
CA ASP A 557 14.38 -16.30 22.99
C ASP A 557 13.66 -15.49 21.90
N TRP A 558 14.41 -14.72 21.11
CA TRP A 558 13.86 -13.96 19.99
C TRP A 558 13.30 -14.86 18.87
N VAL A 559 14.06 -15.90 18.47
CA VAL A 559 13.63 -16.88 17.48
C VAL A 559 12.40 -17.63 17.98
N HIS A 560 12.38 -18.02 19.25
CA HIS A 560 11.21 -18.63 19.87
C HIS A 560 10.00 -17.69 19.81
N LEU A 561 10.14 -16.44 20.27
CA LEU A 561 9.07 -15.44 20.20
C LEU A 561 8.51 -15.23 18.77
N MET A 562 9.38 -15.26 17.75
CA MET A 562 8.99 -15.03 16.35
C MET A 562 8.36 -16.25 15.67
N PHE A 563 8.81 -17.46 16.00
CA PHE A 563 8.51 -18.67 15.20
C PHE A 563 7.83 -19.80 15.97
N SER A 564 7.78 -19.76 17.31
CA SER A 564 7.18 -20.84 18.12
C SER A 564 5.81 -20.48 18.69
N GLN A 565 5.30 -19.28 18.43
CA GLN A 565 3.91 -18.94 18.71
C GLN A 565 3.03 -19.87 17.85
N GLU A 566 2.07 -20.57 18.46
CA GLU A 566 1.09 -21.37 17.70
C GLU A 566 0.50 -20.50 16.59
N SER A 567 0.42 -21.05 15.37
CA SER A 567 0.02 -20.27 14.20
C SER A 567 -1.33 -19.58 14.50
N VAL A 568 -1.33 -18.25 14.36
CA VAL A 568 -2.50 -17.43 14.72
C VAL A 568 -3.61 -17.57 13.67
N ILE A 569 -3.29 -18.18 12.51
CA ILE A 569 -4.17 -18.29 11.35
C ILE A 569 -4.68 -19.71 11.16
N ASP A 570 -5.98 -19.85 11.33
CA ASP A 570 -6.76 -21.04 10.98
C ASP A 570 -6.75 -21.31 9.47
N LYS A 571 -6.78 -22.58 9.07
CA LYS A 571 -6.98 -23.00 7.66
C LYS A 571 -8.20 -22.34 7.03
N ASP A 572 -9.20 -22.01 7.84
CA ASP A 572 -10.42 -21.32 7.41
C ASP A 572 -10.17 -19.92 6.83
N LEU A 573 -9.12 -19.21 7.28
CA LEU A 573 -8.73 -17.90 6.72
C LEU A 573 -8.20 -18.02 5.29
N TRP A 574 -7.34 -19.02 5.03
CA TRP A 574 -6.82 -19.30 3.69
C TRP A 574 -7.94 -19.65 2.72
N LYS A 575 -8.90 -20.47 3.16
CA LYS A 575 -10.09 -20.78 2.37
C LYS A 575 -10.93 -19.53 2.10
N GLY A 576 -11.11 -18.68 3.10
CA GLY A 576 -11.81 -17.40 2.94
C GLY A 576 -11.14 -16.47 1.92
N TRP A 577 -9.81 -16.40 1.89
CA TRP A 577 -9.09 -15.67 0.84
C TRP A 577 -9.25 -16.31 -0.53
N ALA A 578 -9.17 -17.63 -0.61
CA ALA A 578 -9.36 -18.34 -1.86
C ALA A 578 -10.73 -17.99 -2.49
N GLU A 579 -11.80 -18.05 -1.69
CA GLU A 579 -13.16 -17.69 -2.14
C GLU A 579 -13.30 -16.19 -2.47
N LYS A 580 -12.61 -15.32 -1.75
CA LYS A 580 -12.69 -13.86 -1.91
C LYS A 580 -11.99 -13.37 -3.17
N TYR A 581 -10.82 -13.93 -3.47
CA TYR A 581 -9.92 -13.44 -4.52
C TYR A 581 -9.90 -14.30 -5.77
N HIS A 582 -10.21 -15.60 -5.74
CA HIS A 582 -10.14 -16.40 -6.96
C HIS A 582 -11.37 -16.19 -7.86
N ILE A 583 -11.12 -16.20 -9.17
CA ILE A 583 -12.14 -16.19 -10.20
C ILE A 583 -12.48 -17.66 -10.52
N SER A 584 -13.77 -17.99 -10.41
CA SER A 584 -14.31 -19.34 -10.67
C SER A 584 -14.28 -19.73 -12.14
#